data_AF-A0A1G2Y476-F1
#
_entry.id   AF-A0A1G2Y476-F1
#
_cell.length_a   1.000
_cell.length_b   1.000
_cell.length_c   1.000
_cell.angle_alpha   90.00
_cell.angle_beta   90.00
_cell.angle_gamma   90.00
#
_symmetry.space_group_name_H-M   'P 1'
#
loop_
_entity.id
_entity.type
_entity.pdbx_description
1 polymer ?
#
loop_
_entity_poly.entity_id
_entity_poly.type
_entity_poly.pdbx_seq_one_letter_code
_entity_poly.pdbx_strand_id
1 'polypeptide(L)'
;MLDILASFTAPITVSNGPAMFGWVLPLVIVIAFVYKATKIPEPFSWYKLIRESVILILTIVVVMALIAATLQAILWLITVKM
;
A
#
# COMPACT_ATOMS: atom_id res chain seq x y z
N MET A 1 22.71 -17.29 18.76
CA MET A 1 23.19 -16.91 17.41
C MET A 1 22.70 -17.89 16.34
N LEU A 2 22.78 -19.20 16.57
CA LEU A 2 22.16 -20.22 15.72
C LEU A 2 20.62 -20.08 15.61
N ASP A 3 19.94 -19.68 16.69
CA ASP A 3 18.47 -19.53 16.70
C ASP A 3 17.97 -18.40 15.78
N ILE A 4 18.76 -17.35 15.60
CA ILE A 4 18.42 -16.23 14.71
C ILE A 4 18.48 -16.68 13.25
N LEU A 5 19.50 -17.46 12.88
CA LEU A 5 19.66 -18.01 11.53
C LEU A 5 18.55 -19.03 11.20
N ALA A 6 18.13 -19.82 12.17
CA ALA A 6 17.01 -20.76 12.03
C ALA A 6 15.65 -20.06 11.89
N SER A 7 15.50 -18.84 12.40
CA SER A 7 14.24 -18.07 12.26
C SER A 7 13.97 -17.61 10.81
N PHE A 8 15.01 -17.50 9.97
CA PHE A 8 14.86 -17.13 8.56
C PHE A 8 14.42 -18.28 7.66
N THR A 9 14.58 -19.53 8.13
CA THR A 9 14.12 -20.74 7.41
C THR A 9 12.78 -21.26 7.90
N ALA A 10 12.30 -20.79 9.05
CA ALA A 10 10.96 -21.07 9.53
C ALA A 10 9.93 -20.20 8.78
N PRO A 11 8.82 -20.79 8.27
CA PRO A 11 7.79 -20.01 7.59
C PRO A 11 7.16 -19.02 8.57
N ILE A 12 7.23 -17.73 8.22
CA ILE A 12 6.53 -16.70 8.96
C ILE A 12 5.03 -16.82 8.67
N THR A 13 4.21 -16.88 9.72
CA THR A 13 2.76 -16.84 9.59
C THR A 13 2.33 -15.39 9.32
N VAL A 14 2.28 -15.03 8.04
CA VAL A 14 1.70 -13.76 7.61
C VAL A 14 0.19 -13.89 7.75
N SER A 15 -0.38 -13.15 8.70
CA SER A 15 -1.83 -13.02 8.82
C SER A 15 -2.41 -12.35 7.57
N ASN A 16 -3.54 -12.86 7.10
CA ASN A 16 -4.26 -12.32 5.92
C ASN A 16 -5.38 -11.37 6.34
N GLY A 17 -5.35 -10.89 7.59
CA GLY A 17 -6.38 -10.01 8.14
C GLY A 17 -6.43 -8.64 7.44
N PRO A 18 -7.59 -7.96 7.41
CA PRO A 18 -7.73 -6.64 6.78
C PRO A 18 -6.73 -5.60 7.31
N ALA A 19 -6.37 -5.69 8.59
CA ALA A 19 -5.40 -4.80 9.23
C ALA A 19 -3.99 -4.92 8.64
N MET A 20 -3.63 -6.08 8.07
CA MET A 20 -2.31 -6.29 7.47
C MET A 20 -2.09 -5.44 6.22
N PHE A 21 -3.16 -5.07 5.51
CA PHE A 21 -3.09 -4.13 4.39
C PHE A 21 -2.70 -2.71 4.81
N GLY A 22 -2.92 -2.34 6.08
CA GLY A 22 -2.49 -1.04 6.60
C GLY A 22 -0.97 -0.86 6.62
N TRP A 23 -0.21 -1.96 6.70
CA TRP A 23 1.26 -1.94 6.68
C TRP A 23 1.86 -1.53 5.33
N VAL A 24 1.05 -1.47 4.27
CA VAL A 24 1.46 -0.90 2.98
C VAL A 24 1.51 0.64 3.02
N LEU A 25 0.79 1.29 3.93
CA LEU A 25 0.70 2.76 3.96
C LEU A 25 2.06 3.46 4.13
N PRO A 26 2.95 3.04 5.05
CA PRO A 26 4.30 3.64 5.15
C PRO A 26 5.07 3.53 3.84
N LEU A 27 4.98 2.39 3.14
CA LEU A 27 5.64 2.18 1.86
C LEU A 27 5.10 3.15 0.80
N VAL A 28 3.76 3.28 0.72
CA VAL A 28 3.08 4.19 -0.22
C VAL A 28 3.48 5.64 0.02
N ILE A 29 3.58 6.07 1.28
CA ILE A 29 4.00 7.43 1.63
C ILE A 29 5.42 7.70 1.11
N VAL A 30 6.36 6.78 1.34
CA VAL A 30 7.76 6.94 0.92
C VAL A 30 7.88 7.00 -0.60
N ILE A 31 7.28 6.04 -1.32
CA ILE A 31 7.38 6.01 -2.79
C ILE A 31 6.70 7.23 -3.43
N ALA A 32 5.56 7.68 -2.90
CA ALA A 32 4.84 8.82 -3.44
C ALA A 32 5.66 10.11 -3.29
N PHE A 33 6.28 10.28 -2.12
CA PHE A 33 7.13 11.43 -1.84
C PHE A 33 8.38 11.44 -2.73
N VAL A 34 9.10 10.32 -2.83
CA VAL A 34 10.30 10.19 -3.68
C VAL A 34 9.94 10.38 -5.16
N TYR A 35 8.83 9.81 -5.63
CA TYR A 35 8.37 9.99 -6.99
C TYR A 35 8.10 11.47 -7.31
N LYS A 36 7.33 12.18 -6.46
CA LYS A 36 7.06 13.60 -6.71
C LYS A 36 8.32 14.45 -6.56
N ALA A 37 9.21 14.14 -5.61
CA ALA A 37 10.47 14.86 -5.45
C ALA A 37 11.34 14.81 -6.72
N THR A 38 11.40 13.68 -7.41
CA THR A 38 12.17 13.54 -8.66
C THR A 38 11.49 14.13 -9.90
N LYS A 39 10.18 14.39 -9.84
CA LYS A 39 9.36 14.83 -10.97
C LYS A 39 8.93 16.30 -10.92
N ILE A 40 9.32 17.07 -9.90
CA ILE A 40 8.93 18.49 -9.81
C ILE A 40 9.70 19.33 -10.85
N PRO A 41 8.99 20.00 -11.77
CA PRO A 41 9.60 21.01 -12.63
C PRO A 41 9.89 22.29 -11.85
N GLU A 42 10.97 23.00 -12.22
CA GLU A 42 11.35 24.26 -11.59
C GLU A 42 10.31 25.38 -11.81
N PRO A 43 10.16 26.32 -10.87
CA PRO A 43 10.87 26.42 -9.59
C PRO A 43 10.34 25.45 -8.51
N PHE A 44 11.25 24.92 -7.70
CA PHE A 44 10.93 24.00 -6.62
C PHE A 44 10.06 24.66 -5.54
N SER A 45 8.97 23.99 -5.15
CA SER A 45 8.05 24.47 -4.11
C SER A 45 7.69 23.34 -3.16
N TRP A 46 8.04 23.50 -1.88
CA TRP A 46 7.69 22.56 -0.81
C TRP A 46 6.18 22.36 -0.67
N TYR A 47 5.40 23.43 -0.81
CA TYR A 47 3.94 23.35 -0.75
C TYR A 47 3.39 22.47 -1.88
N LYS A 48 3.90 22.65 -3.10
CA LYS A 48 3.51 21.84 -4.26
C LYS A 48 3.90 20.39 -4.06
N LEU A 49 5.11 20.11 -3.56
CA LEU A 49 5.56 18.74 -3.28
C LEU A 49 4.62 18.02 -2.29
N ILE A 50 4.32 18.66 -1.15
CA ILE A 50 3.48 18.06 -0.11
C ILE A 50 2.06 17.84 -0.65
N ARG A 51 1.44 18.86 -1.24
CA ARG A 51 0.08 18.77 -1.79
C ARG A 51 -0.04 17.67 -2.82
N GLU A 52 0.88 17.63 -3.78
CA GLU A 52 0.87 16.65 -4.86
C GLU A 52 1.16 15.22 -4.36
N SER A 53 2.02 15.08 -3.34
CA SER A 53 2.30 13.78 -2.71
C SER A 53 1.07 13.28 -1.94
N VAL A 54 0.39 14.15 -1.19
CA VAL A 54 -0.85 13.81 -0.48
C VAL A 54 -1.95 13.39 -1.45
N ILE A 55 -2.14 14.11 -2.57
CA ILE A 55 -3.11 13.74 -3.61
C ILE A 55 -2.78 12.36 -4.18
N LEU A 56 -1.50 12.08 -4.45
CA LEU A 56 -1.06 10.79 -4.98
C LEU A 56 -1.31 9.64 -3.98
N ILE A 57 -0.95 9.83 -2.71
CA ILE A 57 -1.20 8.85 -1.64
C ILE A 57 -2.70 8.56 -1.54
N LEU A 58 -3.55 9.60 -1.47
CA LEU A 58 -4.99 9.43 -1.39
C LEU A 58 -5.55 8.68 -2.60
N THR A 59 -5.07 9.00 -3.80
CA THR A 59 -5.51 8.33 -5.03
C THR A 59 -5.17 6.83 -4.98
N ILE A 60 -3.95 6.48 -4.57
CA ILE A 60 -3.52 5.09 -4.45
C ILE A 60 -4.39 4.34 -3.45
N VAL A 61 -4.61 4.93 -2.26
CA VAL A 61 -5.42 4.30 -1.20
C VAL A 61 -6.87 4.08 -1.65
N VAL A 62 -7.48 5.07 -2.33
CA VAL A 62 -8.84 4.94 -2.85
C VAL A 62 -8.93 3.82 -3.90
N VAL A 63 -7.97 3.76 -4.83
CA VAL A 63 -7.94 2.70 -5.86
C VAL A 63 -7.76 1.32 -5.22
N MET A 64 -6.88 1.18 -4.23
CA MET A 64 -6.72 -0.06 -3.48
C MET A 64 -8.02 -0.50 -2.81
N ALA A 65 -8.73 0.43 -2.17
CA ALA A 65 -10.01 0.15 -1.52
C ALA A 65 -11.09 -0.30 -2.54
N LEU A 66 -11.16 0.35 -3.71
CA LEU A 66 -12.09 -0.02 -4.77
C LEU A 66 -11.82 -1.42 -5.32
N ILE A 67 -10.54 -1.76 -5.55
CA ILE A 67 -10.15 -3.10 -6.01
C ILE A 67 -10.51 -4.15 -4.95
N ALA A 68 -10.20 -3.90 -3.68
CA ALA A 68 -10.54 -4.81 -2.58
C ALA A 68 -12.06 -5.04 -2.48
N ALA A 69 -12.86 -3.97 -2.57
CA ALA A 69 -14.31 -4.07 -2.56
C ALA A 69 -14.84 -4.85 -3.78
N THR A 70 -14.27 -4.63 -4.97
CA THR A 70 -14.65 -5.33 -6.20
C THR A 70 -14.34 -6.82 -6.09
N LEU A 71 -13.16 -7.19 -5.61
CA LEU A 71 -12.78 -8.59 -5.39
C LEU A 71 -13.71 -9.25 -4.36
N GLN A 72 -14.03 -8.55 -3.27
CA GLN A 72 -14.97 -9.05 -2.27
C GLN A 72 -16.38 -9.27 -2.87
N ALA A 73 -16.86 -8.34 -3.70
CA ALA A 73 -18.14 -8.47 -4.38
C ALA A 73 -18.16 -9.67 -5.34
N ILE A 74 -17.07 -9.88 -6.10
CA ILE A 74 -16.93 -11.05 -6.99
C ILE A 74 -16.94 -12.34 -6.19
N LEU A 75 -16.17 -12.42 -5.10
CA LEU A 75 -16.15 -13.58 -4.20
C LEU A 75 -17.54 -13.89 -3.65
N TRP A 76 -18.27 -12.86 -3.19
CA TRP A 76 -19.62 -13.03 -2.69
C TRP A 76 -20.58 -13.55 -3.76
N LEU A 77 -20.51 -13.02 -4.99
CA LEU A 77 -21.31 -13.49 -6.11
C LEU A 77 -21.02 -14.95 -6.48
N ILE A 78 -19.77 -15.39 -6.40
CA ILE A 78 -19.39 -16.79 -6.67
C ILE A 78 -19.92 -17.68 -5.55
N THR A 79 -19.68 -17.33 -4.28
CA THR A 79 -20.10 -18.11 -3.11
C THR A 79 -21.61 -18.24 -2.98
N VAL A 80 -22.38 -17.20 -3.34
CA VAL A 80 -23.86 -17.25 -3.30
C VAL A 80 -24.45 -18.08 -4.44
N LYS A 81 -23.71 -18.24 -5.55
CA LYS A 81 -24.21 -18.86 -6.79
C LYS A 81 -23.76 -20.31 -6.97
N MET A 82 -22.80 -20.78 -6.17
CA MET A 82 -22.45 -22.20 -5.97
C MET A 82 -23.26 -22.79 -4.82
#